data_AF-A0A2N0ZWX3-F1
#
_entry.id   AF-A0A2N0ZWX3-F1
#
_cell.length_a   1.000
_cell.length_b   1.000
_cell.length_c   1.000
_cell.angle_alpha   90.00
_cell.angle_beta   90.00
_cell.angle_gamma   90.00
#
_symmetry.space_group_name_H-M   'P 1'
#
loop_
_entity.id
_entity.type
_entity.pdbx_description
1 polymer ?
#
loop_
_entity_poly.entity_id
_entity_poly.type
_entity_poly.pdbx_seq_one_letter_code
_entity_poly.pdbx_strand_id
1 'polypeptide(L)'
;MKKTMLALVIGASVLSGCKTTDVNPLAIADEYQQVQGVDVTYIIPSEYVNDKIGINGVEFATFHKGTQTKQERLSANKISNNSFEVHRRTDNGTSGSGVLYQISYSSSVKGEDTLIQFQPFQTKSYQQGFIGKFDVPNFNVQQYLSTSQFSVKFEINSEYPSDAVKANFDRVLPKKQYSKEDMQKMMLAKLSGKKVSSEDLYVLDVDGNDTWLQVEAFPYRKGSKVVIKAMLNTNPNGGNTVNLSDLIEKIKLNVTEIVDS
;
A
#
# COMPACT_ATOMS: atom_id res chain seq x y z
N MET A 1 2.11 -49.00 -82.52
CA MET A 1 0.97 -48.40 -81.79
C MET A 1 1.47 -47.97 -80.42
N LYS A 2 1.72 -46.67 -80.24
CA LYS A 2 1.02 -45.75 -79.30
C LYS A 2 0.98 -46.27 -77.86
N LYS A 3 1.85 -45.74 -76.98
CA LYS A 3 1.57 -44.78 -75.88
C LYS A 3 0.56 -45.37 -74.88
N THR A 4 0.84 -45.46 -73.58
CA THR A 4 0.98 -44.29 -72.69
C THR A 4 1.69 -44.67 -71.38
N MET A 5 2.65 -43.86 -70.96
CA MET A 5 3.15 -43.75 -69.58
C MET A 5 2.00 -43.39 -68.65
N LEU A 6 1.93 -44.01 -67.47
CA LEU A 6 1.21 -43.47 -66.32
C LEU A 6 2.24 -43.12 -65.25
N ALA A 7 2.60 -41.84 -65.19
CA ALA A 7 3.35 -41.25 -64.10
C ALA A 7 2.39 -41.04 -62.92
N LEU A 8 2.62 -41.73 -61.81
CA LEU A 8 1.90 -41.46 -60.57
C LEU A 8 2.61 -40.31 -59.85
N VAL A 9 1.97 -39.16 -59.84
CA VAL A 9 2.44 -37.94 -59.18
C VAL A 9 2.44 -38.15 -57.66
N ILE A 10 3.62 -38.12 -57.06
CA ILE A 10 3.81 -37.98 -55.63
C ILE A 10 3.36 -36.56 -55.26
N GLY A 11 2.18 -36.45 -54.66
CA GLY A 11 1.69 -35.21 -54.10
C GLY A 11 2.56 -34.79 -52.92
N ALA A 12 3.50 -33.88 -53.16
CA ALA A 12 4.13 -33.09 -52.11
C ALA A 12 3.05 -32.19 -51.49
N SER A 13 2.52 -32.59 -50.33
CA SER A 13 1.77 -31.71 -49.46
C SER A 13 2.72 -30.62 -48.98
N VAL A 14 2.71 -29.50 -49.70
CA VAL A 14 3.37 -28.26 -49.34
C VAL A 14 2.82 -27.89 -47.96
N LEU A 15 3.67 -28.04 -46.94
CA LEU A 15 3.52 -27.32 -45.69
C LEU A 15 3.53 -25.84 -46.09
N SER A 16 2.34 -25.27 -46.29
CA SER A 16 2.13 -23.84 -46.32
C SER A 16 2.50 -23.35 -44.93
N GLY A 17 3.79 -23.14 -44.72
CA GLY A 17 4.30 -22.40 -43.59
C GLY A 17 3.59 -21.06 -43.63
N CYS A 18 2.65 -20.86 -42.71
CA CYS A 18 2.26 -19.52 -42.32
C CYS A 18 3.57 -18.81 -42.03
N LYS A 19 3.94 -17.89 -42.92
CA LYS A 19 4.95 -16.86 -42.66
C LYS A 19 4.53 -16.29 -41.31
N THR A 20 5.23 -16.67 -40.27
CA THR A 20 5.07 -16.07 -38.96
C THR A 20 5.25 -14.59 -39.22
N THR A 21 4.18 -13.81 -39.08
CA THR A 21 4.35 -12.41 -38.70
C THR A 21 5.34 -12.45 -37.57
N ASP A 22 6.53 -11.89 -37.79
CA ASP A 22 7.56 -11.76 -36.77
C ASP A 22 6.88 -11.17 -35.55
N VAL A 23 6.52 -12.06 -34.60
CA VAL A 23 6.18 -11.65 -33.26
C VAL A 23 7.53 -11.26 -32.74
N ASN A 24 7.94 -10.02 -33.01
CA ASN A 24 9.09 -9.42 -32.37
C ASN A 24 8.72 -9.42 -30.89
N PRO A 25 9.23 -10.36 -30.07
CA PRO A 25 8.94 -10.29 -28.65
C PRO A 25 9.50 -8.95 -28.24
N LEU A 26 8.66 -8.07 -27.68
CA LEU A 26 9.16 -6.84 -27.08
C LEU A 26 10.27 -7.29 -26.13
N ALA A 27 11.51 -6.99 -26.48
CA ALA A 27 12.68 -7.35 -25.71
C ALA A 27 12.67 -6.48 -24.47
N ILE A 28 11.85 -6.86 -23.49
CA ILE A 28 11.90 -6.26 -22.17
C ILE A 28 13.19 -6.77 -21.57
N ALA A 29 14.07 -5.85 -21.22
CA ALA A 29 15.32 -6.16 -20.55
C ALA A 29 15.00 -6.90 -19.25
N ASP A 30 15.25 -8.22 -19.21
CA ASP A 30 15.16 -9.05 -18.00
C ASP A 30 16.38 -8.84 -17.09
N GLU A 31 16.92 -7.62 -17.11
CA GLU A 31 18.13 -7.22 -16.41
C GLU A 31 17.82 -6.04 -15.49
N TYR A 32 18.55 -5.96 -14.38
CA TYR A 32 18.41 -4.85 -13.46
C TYR A 32 19.01 -3.58 -14.07
N GLN A 33 18.18 -2.53 -14.13
CA GLN A 33 18.57 -1.18 -14.51
C GLN A 33 18.69 -0.33 -13.25
N GLN A 34 19.67 0.59 -13.24
CA GLN A 34 19.84 1.55 -12.15
C GLN A 34 18.68 2.55 -12.13
N VAL A 35 18.17 2.87 -10.95
CA VAL A 35 17.20 3.94 -10.75
C VAL A 35 17.92 5.13 -10.14
N GLN A 36 17.74 6.31 -10.73
CA GLN A 36 18.31 7.56 -10.23
C GLN A 36 17.23 8.62 -10.08
N GLY A 37 17.42 9.54 -9.13
CA GLY A 37 16.56 10.71 -8.96
C GLY A 37 15.25 10.47 -8.21
N VAL A 38 15.01 9.26 -7.70
CA VAL A 38 13.90 8.99 -6.77
C VAL A 38 14.45 8.86 -5.36
N ASP A 39 13.97 9.73 -4.48
CA ASP A 39 14.31 9.75 -3.06
C ASP A 39 13.08 10.25 -2.30
N VAL A 40 12.67 9.53 -1.27
CA VAL A 40 11.55 9.92 -0.41
C VAL A 40 12.02 9.90 1.04
N THR A 41 11.89 11.03 1.71
CA THR A 41 12.26 11.21 3.12
C THR A 41 11.01 11.33 3.99
N TYR A 42 10.95 10.54 5.05
CA TYR A 42 9.97 10.67 6.11
C TYR A 42 10.62 11.36 7.31
N ILE A 43 9.92 12.33 7.89
CA ILE A 43 10.27 12.97 9.16
C ILE A 43 9.25 12.49 10.19
N ILE A 44 9.70 11.72 11.17
CA ILE A 44 8.84 11.03 12.14
C ILE A 44 9.32 11.37 13.55
N PRO A 45 8.44 11.69 14.52
CA PRO A 45 8.88 11.83 15.90
C PRO A 45 9.49 10.53 16.38
N SER A 46 10.67 10.60 16.99
CA SER A 46 11.48 9.41 17.32
C SER A 46 10.76 8.45 18.26
N GLU A 47 9.84 8.96 19.09
CA GLU A 47 8.99 8.18 19.99
C GLU A 47 8.02 7.22 19.27
N TYR A 48 7.73 7.46 17.99
CA TYR A 48 6.81 6.64 17.19
C TYR A 48 7.52 5.70 16.21
N VAL A 49 8.85 5.73 16.13
CA VAL A 49 9.61 4.80 15.29
C VAL A 49 9.51 3.38 15.84
N ASN A 50 9.11 2.44 15.01
CA ASN A 50 8.90 1.05 15.42
C ASN A 50 9.43 0.07 14.36
N ASP A 51 10.50 -0.66 14.69
CA ASP A 51 11.15 -1.63 13.80
C ASP A 51 10.34 -2.91 13.58
N LYS A 52 9.28 -3.13 14.37
CA LYS A 52 8.38 -4.30 14.27
C LYS A 52 7.20 -4.09 13.32
N ILE A 53 6.92 -2.84 12.92
CA ILE A 53 5.79 -2.48 12.07
C ILE A 53 6.35 -1.91 10.76
N GLY A 54 5.96 -2.49 9.62
CA GLY A 54 6.39 -2.02 8.31
C GLY A 54 7.92 -1.84 8.20
N ILE A 55 8.32 -0.69 7.65
CA ILE A 55 9.71 -0.23 7.68
C ILE A 55 9.81 0.94 8.68
N ASN A 56 10.31 0.67 9.88
CA ASN A 56 10.46 1.66 10.96
C ASN A 56 9.15 2.40 11.32
N GLY A 57 8.01 1.71 11.22
CA GLY A 57 6.67 2.23 11.49
C GLY A 57 5.91 2.65 10.23
N VAL A 58 6.58 2.79 9.08
CA VAL A 58 5.96 3.16 7.80
C VAL A 58 5.41 1.91 7.11
N GLU A 59 4.09 1.83 6.94
CA GLU A 59 3.41 0.72 6.28
C GLU A 59 3.00 1.12 4.86
N PHE A 60 3.54 0.44 3.85
CA PHE A 60 3.17 0.69 2.46
C PHE A 60 2.00 -0.18 2.01
N ALA A 61 1.23 0.32 1.04
CA ALA A 61 0.08 -0.39 0.52
C ALA A 61 0.47 -1.74 -0.11
N THR A 62 -0.21 -2.81 0.28
CA THR A 62 -0.11 -4.11 -0.38
C THR A 62 -1.50 -4.59 -0.77
N PHE A 63 -1.61 -5.32 -1.88
CA PHE A 63 -2.89 -5.88 -2.28
C PHE A 63 -2.75 -7.11 -3.15
N HIS A 64 -3.82 -7.89 -3.15
CA HIS A 64 -4.07 -8.98 -4.07
C HIS A 64 -5.54 -8.90 -4.48
N LYS A 65 -5.81 -8.61 -5.75
CA LYS A 65 -7.18 -8.47 -6.27
C LYS A 65 -7.31 -9.08 -7.66
N GLY A 66 -8.55 -9.30 -8.10
CA GLY A 66 -8.85 -9.80 -9.44
C GLY A 66 -9.43 -11.21 -9.43
N THR A 67 -9.39 -11.86 -10.61
CA THR A 67 -9.96 -13.18 -10.85
C THR A 67 -8.87 -14.20 -11.09
N GLN A 68 -9.22 -15.50 -11.15
CA GLN A 68 -8.23 -16.55 -11.45
C GLN A 68 -7.53 -16.35 -12.80
N THR A 69 -8.18 -15.72 -13.78
CA THR A 69 -7.64 -15.50 -15.12
C THR A 69 -6.82 -14.21 -15.24
N LYS A 70 -6.97 -13.28 -14.28
CA LYS A 70 -6.20 -12.03 -14.18
C LYS A 70 -6.21 -11.51 -12.74
N GLN A 71 -5.06 -11.62 -12.09
CA GLN A 71 -4.77 -11.15 -10.75
C GLN A 71 -3.84 -9.95 -10.82
N GLU A 72 -4.09 -8.95 -9.99
CA GLU A 72 -3.18 -7.84 -9.74
C GLU A 72 -2.65 -7.95 -8.32
N ARG A 73 -1.34 -7.83 -8.19
CA ARG A 73 -0.63 -7.94 -6.91
C ARG A 73 0.34 -6.79 -6.73
N LEU A 74 0.40 -6.28 -5.50
CA LEU A 74 1.41 -5.35 -5.01
C LEU A 74 1.91 -5.86 -3.67
N SER A 75 3.22 -6.05 -3.55
CA SER A 75 3.86 -6.52 -2.32
C SER A 75 5.12 -5.74 -2.03
N ALA A 76 5.41 -5.53 -0.74
CA ALA A 76 6.69 -5.07 -0.25
C ALA A 76 7.29 -6.14 0.67
N ASN A 77 8.48 -6.64 0.32
CA ASN A 77 9.14 -7.72 1.05
C ASN A 77 10.52 -7.27 1.52
N LYS A 78 10.78 -7.34 2.82
CA LYS A 78 12.11 -7.03 3.38
C LYS A 78 13.13 -8.04 2.85
N ILE A 79 14.21 -7.54 2.24
CA ILE A 79 15.32 -8.36 1.72
C ILE A 79 16.43 -8.43 2.77
N SER A 80 16.70 -7.29 3.43
CA SER A 80 17.78 -7.17 4.41
C SER A 80 17.40 -6.16 5.51
N ASN A 81 18.34 -5.87 6.40
CA ASN A 81 18.14 -4.88 7.46
C ASN A 81 18.02 -3.43 6.95
N ASN A 82 18.41 -3.16 5.71
CA ASN A 82 18.41 -1.82 5.13
C ASN A 82 17.88 -1.81 3.68
N SER A 83 17.22 -2.88 3.25
CA SER A 83 16.60 -2.93 1.94
C SER A 83 15.35 -3.81 1.88
N PHE A 84 14.47 -3.47 0.94
CA PHE A 84 13.27 -4.23 0.62
C PHE A 84 12.97 -4.17 -0.88
N GLU A 85 12.16 -5.12 -1.33
CA GLU A 85 11.70 -5.22 -2.70
C GLU A 85 10.24 -4.80 -2.78
N VAL A 86 9.91 -3.96 -3.75
CA VAL A 86 8.53 -3.68 -4.14
C VAL A 86 8.25 -4.36 -5.45
N HIS A 87 7.20 -5.18 -5.49
CA HIS A 87 6.84 -5.94 -6.66
C HIS A 87 5.39 -5.65 -7.04
N ARG A 88 5.21 -5.06 -8.23
CA ARG A 88 3.91 -4.86 -8.86
C ARG A 88 3.78 -5.85 -10.01
N ARG A 89 2.79 -6.74 -9.93
CA ARG A 89 2.60 -7.86 -10.88
C ARG A 89 1.17 -7.98 -11.37
N THR A 90 1.01 -8.39 -12.63
CA THR A 90 -0.25 -8.90 -13.19
C THR A 90 -0.03 -10.33 -13.69
N ASP A 91 -0.85 -11.28 -13.25
CA ASP A 91 -0.66 -12.70 -13.58
C ASP A 91 -1.96 -13.52 -13.61
N ASN A 92 -1.89 -14.76 -14.05
CA ASN A 92 -2.99 -15.74 -14.01
C ASN A 92 -2.65 -16.99 -13.19
N GLY A 93 -1.72 -16.88 -12.24
CA GLY A 93 -1.20 -18.01 -11.45
C GLY A 93 -0.16 -18.89 -12.15
N THR A 94 0.01 -18.81 -13.48
CA THR A 94 1.02 -19.58 -14.22
C THR A 94 2.00 -18.70 -15.00
N SER A 95 1.51 -17.59 -15.56
CA SER A 95 2.25 -16.65 -16.39
C SER A 95 1.90 -15.22 -16.00
N GLY A 96 2.76 -14.25 -16.27
CA GLY A 96 2.50 -12.88 -15.86
C GLY A 96 3.59 -11.88 -16.26
N SER A 97 3.31 -10.62 -15.99
CA SER A 97 4.23 -9.50 -16.15
C SER A 97 4.37 -8.75 -14.85
N GLY A 98 5.51 -8.11 -14.65
CA GLY A 98 5.70 -7.31 -13.45
C GLY A 98 6.90 -6.39 -13.54
N VAL A 99 6.97 -5.51 -12.55
CA VAL A 99 8.10 -4.65 -12.28
C VAL A 99 8.50 -4.81 -10.82
N LEU A 100 9.80 -4.97 -10.59
CA LEU A 100 10.41 -5.03 -9.29
C LEU A 100 11.28 -3.79 -9.07
N TYR A 101 11.26 -3.27 -7.85
CA TYR A 101 12.17 -2.22 -7.39
C TYR A 101 12.88 -2.70 -6.14
N GLN A 102 14.20 -2.62 -6.12
CA GLN A 102 14.98 -2.76 -4.90
C GLN A 102 15.22 -1.38 -4.31
N ILE A 103 14.88 -1.25 -3.04
CA ILE A 103 14.83 0.02 -2.33
C ILE A 103 15.72 -0.12 -1.11
N SER A 104 16.75 0.71 -1.02
CA SER A 104 17.54 0.87 0.19
C SER A 104 16.85 1.90 1.10
N TYR A 105 17.04 1.75 2.39
CA TYR A 105 16.64 2.77 3.35
C TYR A 105 17.69 2.98 4.42
N SER A 106 17.74 4.21 4.92
CA SER A 106 18.57 4.63 6.03
C SER A 106 17.71 5.37 7.04
N SER A 107 18.17 5.40 8.30
CA SER A 107 17.51 6.11 9.38
C SER A 107 18.56 6.93 10.12
N SER A 108 18.25 8.18 10.44
CA SER A 108 19.11 9.06 11.22
C SER A 108 18.28 9.93 12.16
N VAL A 109 18.74 10.10 13.40
CA VAL A 109 18.06 10.94 14.39
C VAL A 109 18.56 12.38 14.26
N LYS A 110 17.63 13.34 14.24
CA LYS A 110 17.90 14.77 14.18
C LYS A 110 16.99 15.51 15.17
N GLY A 111 17.51 15.76 16.36
CA GLY A 111 16.71 16.35 17.45
C GLY A 111 15.71 15.34 17.99
N GLU A 112 14.44 15.72 18.04
CA GLU A 112 13.33 14.84 18.47
C GLU A 112 12.80 13.96 17.33
N ASP A 113 13.19 14.25 16.09
CA ASP A 113 12.75 13.52 14.90
C ASP A 113 13.76 12.47 14.43
N THR A 114 13.24 11.46 13.76
CA THR A 114 13.98 10.47 12.98
C THR A 114 13.65 10.66 11.51
N LEU A 115 14.70 10.84 10.70
CA LEU A 115 14.62 10.95 9.25
C LEU A 115 14.85 9.57 8.65
N ILE A 116 13.87 9.06 7.90
CA ILE A 116 13.97 7.80 7.16
C ILE A 116 13.99 8.12 5.68
N GLN A 117 15.06 7.73 5.00
CA GLN A 117 15.26 8.00 3.59
C GLN A 117 15.06 6.71 2.80
N PHE A 118 14.24 6.73 1.75
CA PHE A 118 13.94 5.61 0.87
C PHE A 118 14.48 5.90 -0.53
N GLN A 119 15.41 5.06 -1.00
CA GLN A 119 16.06 5.25 -2.29
C GLN A 119 15.96 3.97 -3.13
N PRO A 120 15.09 3.93 -4.15
CA PRO A 120 15.15 2.90 -5.17
C PRO A 120 16.50 2.96 -5.88
N PHE A 121 17.22 1.85 -5.93
CA PHE A 121 18.54 1.79 -6.59
C PHE A 121 18.54 0.87 -7.82
N GLN A 122 17.62 -0.10 -7.88
CA GLN A 122 17.51 -1.03 -9.00
C GLN A 122 16.05 -1.27 -9.38
N THR A 123 15.79 -1.42 -10.68
CA THR A 123 14.50 -1.85 -11.22
C THR A 123 14.68 -2.96 -12.23
N LYS A 124 13.72 -3.87 -12.31
CA LYS A 124 13.67 -4.94 -13.31
C LYS A 124 12.23 -5.13 -13.76
N SER A 125 12.01 -5.16 -15.07
CA SER A 125 10.72 -5.51 -15.64
C SER A 125 10.81 -6.87 -16.31
N TYR A 126 9.72 -7.62 -16.31
CA TYR A 126 9.67 -8.92 -16.96
C TYR A 126 8.29 -9.20 -17.55
N GLN A 127 8.28 -10.03 -18.60
CA GLN A 127 7.09 -10.64 -19.16
C GLN A 127 7.35 -12.14 -19.35
N GLN A 128 6.60 -12.96 -18.63
CA GLN A 128 6.65 -14.42 -18.68
C GLN A 128 5.44 -14.97 -19.42
N GLY A 129 5.67 -15.85 -20.39
CA GLY A 129 4.62 -16.54 -21.16
C GLY A 129 4.92 -16.56 -22.65
N PHE A 130 4.58 -17.66 -23.32
CA PHE A 130 4.99 -17.95 -24.71
C PHE A 130 4.45 -16.93 -25.73
N ILE A 131 3.34 -16.23 -25.42
CA ILE A 131 2.77 -15.12 -26.21
C ILE A 131 2.11 -14.11 -25.26
N GLY A 132 2.47 -12.81 -25.40
CA GLY A 132 2.22 -11.72 -24.45
C GLY A 132 0.77 -11.46 -24.07
N LYS A 133 0.36 -11.89 -22.87
CA LYS A 133 -0.99 -11.64 -22.35
C LYS A 133 -1.10 -10.55 -21.29
N PHE A 134 0.01 -10.04 -20.76
CA PHE A 134 -0.03 -9.00 -19.73
C PHE A 134 1.01 -7.93 -20.01
N ASP A 135 0.54 -6.70 -20.22
CA ASP A 135 1.41 -5.53 -20.24
C ASP A 135 2.12 -5.40 -18.90
N VAL A 136 3.37 -4.92 -18.91
CA VAL A 136 4.04 -4.57 -17.66
C VAL A 136 3.21 -3.48 -16.98
N PRO A 137 2.79 -3.68 -15.72
CA PRO A 137 1.95 -2.70 -15.05
C PRO A 137 2.69 -1.37 -14.90
N ASN A 138 2.03 -0.27 -15.27
CA ASN A 138 2.54 1.06 -14.98
C ASN A 138 2.60 1.26 -13.45
N PHE A 139 3.76 1.61 -12.93
CA PHE A 139 4.00 1.73 -11.49
C PHE A 139 4.92 2.91 -11.20
N ASN A 140 4.42 3.87 -10.42
CA ASN A 140 5.20 4.99 -9.95
C ASN A 140 5.75 4.69 -8.54
N VAL A 141 7.01 4.27 -8.47
CA VAL A 141 7.66 3.92 -7.20
C VAL A 141 7.79 5.11 -6.24
N GLN A 142 7.98 6.33 -6.76
CA GLN A 142 8.06 7.54 -5.94
C GLN A 142 6.71 7.81 -5.27
N GLN A 143 5.62 7.80 -6.05
CA GLN A 143 4.27 7.97 -5.52
C GLN A 143 3.93 6.88 -4.49
N TYR A 144 4.31 5.63 -4.78
CA TYR A 144 4.15 4.52 -3.85
C TYR A 144 4.91 4.75 -2.53
N LEU A 145 6.18 5.17 -2.61
CA LEU A 145 6.99 5.46 -1.43
C LEU A 145 6.50 6.68 -0.65
N SER A 146 5.83 7.63 -1.29
CA SER A 146 5.19 8.78 -0.61
C SER A 146 3.81 8.47 -0.02
N THR A 147 3.22 7.31 -0.37
CA THR A 147 1.88 6.90 0.09
C THR A 147 2.00 5.75 1.09
N SER A 148 1.73 6.05 2.35
CA SER A 148 1.88 5.11 3.45
C SER A 148 0.75 5.23 4.46
N GLN A 149 0.66 4.23 5.32
CA GLN A 149 -0.10 4.25 6.53
C GLN A 149 0.87 4.32 7.72
N PHE A 150 0.53 5.14 8.70
CA PHE A 150 1.29 5.29 9.94
C PHE A 150 0.32 5.28 11.13
N SER A 151 0.63 4.51 12.16
CA SER A 151 -0.22 4.38 13.34
C SER A 151 0.42 5.04 14.55
N VAL A 152 -0.30 5.97 15.17
CA VAL A 152 0.14 6.63 16.42
C VAL A 152 -0.86 6.42 17.53
N LYS A 153 -0.35 6.40 18.76
CA LYS A 153 -1.16 6.34 19.96
C LYS A 153 -0.76 7.48 20.90
N PHE A 154 -1.73 8.21 21.42
CA PHE A 154 -1.50 9.26 22.41
C PHE A 154 -2.67 9.36 23.40
N GLU A 155 -2.44 10.05 24.51
CA GLU A 155 -3.40 10.25 25.59
C GLU A 155 -3.65 11.73 25.83
N ILE A 156 -4.91 12.08 26.09
CA ILE A 156 -5.34 13.43 26.49
C ILE A 156 -6.13 13.30 27.79
N ASN A 157 -5.86 14.16 28.77
CA ASN A 157 -6.68 14.26 29.97
C ASN A 157 -7.69 15.39 29.77
N SER A 158 -8.93 15.18 30.19
CA SER A 158 -9.99 16.19 30.15
C SER A 158 -10.64 16.34 31.51
N GLU A 159 -11.10 17.56 31.82
CA GLU A 159 -11.92 17.82 33.01
C GLU A 159 -13.36 17.33 32.83
N TYR A 160 -13.77 17.03 31.60
CA TYR A 160 -15.12 16.56 31.30
C TYR A 160 -15.30 15.06 31.54
N PRO A 161 -16.50 14.60 31.94
CA PRO A 161 -16.83 13.18 32.02
C PRO A 161 -16.67 12.46 30.67
N SER A 162 -16.38 11.15 30.70
CA SER A 162 -16.15 10.34 29.50
C SER A 162 -17.30 10.40 28.48
N ASP A 163 -18.53 10.46 28.97
CA ASP A 163 -19.72 10.49 28.11
C ASP A 163 -19.86 11.84 27.38
N ALA A 164 -19.46 12.94 28.02
CA ALA A 164 -19.45 14.26 27.39
C ALA A 164 -18.38 14.33 26.30
N VAL A 165 -17.17 13.85 26.59
CA VAL A 165 -16.10 13.75 25.59
C VAL A 165 -16.56 12.92 24.39
N LYS A 166 -17.18 11.76 24.63
CA LYS A 166 -17.68 10.92 23.55
C LYS A 166 -18.74 11.63 22.70
N ALA A 167 -19.66 12.35 23.33
CA ALA A 167 -20.67 13.13 22.64
C ALA A 167 -20.06 14.24 21.77
N ASN A 168 -18.94 14.84 22.17
CA ASN A 168 -18.22 15.82 21.35
C ASN A 168 -17.71 15.21 20.05
N PHE A 169 -17.07 14.03 20.10
CA PHE A 169 -16.65 13.33 18.88
C PHE A 169 -17.83 12.96 17.98
N ASP A 170 -18.91 12.43 18.56
CA ASP A 170 -20.14 12.09 17.83
C ASP A 170 -20.79 13.31 17.15
N ARG A 171 -20.66 14.49 17.74
CA ARG A 171 -21.20 15.75 17.22
C ARG A 171 -20.33 16.36 16.12
N VAL A 172 -19.02 16.31 16.27
CA VAL A 172 -18.07 17.04 15.41
C VAL A 172 -17.60 16.20 14.24
N LEU A 173 -17.35 14.90 14.45
CA LEU A 173 -16.70 14.07 13.44
C LEU A 173 -17.66 13.04 12.82
N PRO A 174 -17.59 12.84 11.50
CA PRO A 174 -18.29 11.74 10.86
C PRO A 174 -17.69 10.41 11.32
N LYS A 175 -18.56 9.42 11.54
CA LYS A 175 -18.14 8.03 11.76
C LYS A 175 -17.73 7.40 10.43
N LYS A 176 -16.70 6.57 10.48
CA LYS A 176 -16.28 5.75 9.35
C LYS A 176 -17.42 4.83 8.95
N GLN A 177 -17.87 4.96 7.70
CA GLN A 177 -18.84 4.03 7.13
C GLN A 177 -18.12 2.74 6.72
N TYR A 178 -18.61 1.61 7.21
CA TYR A 178 -18.11 0.30 6.81
C TYR A 178 -18.73 -0.13 5.49
N SER A 179 -17.94 -0.74 4.61
CA SER A 179 -18.47 -1.35 3.40
C SER A 179 -19.37 -2.55 3.74
N LYS A 180 -20.22 -2.97 2.79
CA LYS A 180 -21.04 -4.19 2.96
C LYS A 180 -20.18 -5.42 3.24
N GLU A 181 -19.02 -5.52 2.61
CA GLU A 181 -18.07 -6.61 2.82
C GLU A 181 -17.46 -6.58 4.23
N ASP A 182 -17.12 -5.39 4.73
CA ASP A 182 -16.61 -5.24 6.10
C ASP A 182 -17.66 -5.66 7.11
N MET A 183 -18.91 -5.24 6.92
CA MET A 183 -20.03 -5.66 7.77
C MET A 183 -20.24 -7.18 7.75
N GLN A 184 -20.12 -7.83 6.58
CA GLN A 184 -20.21 -9.28 6.47
C GLN A 184 -19.08 -10.00 7.20
N LYS A 185 -17.83 -9.54 7.04
CA LYS A 185 -16.66 -10.10 7.76
C LYS A 185 -16.82 -9.91 9.27
N MET A 186 -17.30 -8.75 9.70
CA MET A 186 -17.61 -8.46 11.10
C MET A 186 -18.71 -9.37 11.63
N MET A 187 -19.79 -9.60 10.87
CA MET A 187 -20.86 -10.52 11.25
C MET A 187 -20.35 -11.96 11.40
N LEU A 188 -19.56 -12.45 10.43
CA LEU A 188 -18.96 -13.79 10.50
C LEU A 188 -18.01 -13.94 11.70
N ALA A 189 -17.22 -12.92 12.00
CA ALA A 189 -16.35 -12.91 13.16
C ALA A 189 -17.13 -12.86 14.50
N LYS A 190 -18.25 -12.12 14.57
CA LYS A 190 -19.15 -12.16 15.74
C LYS A 190 -19.77 -13.56 15.92
N LEU A 191 -20.20 -14.20 14.84
CA LEU A 191 -20.77 -15.55 14.87
C LEU A 191 -19.76 -16.61 15.31
N SER A 192 -18.46 -16.41 15.06
CA SER A 192 -17.40 -17.29 15.54
C SER A 192 -16.94 -17.00 16.99
N GLY A 193 -17.66 -16.13 17.71
CA GLY A 193 -17.33 -15.75 19.09
C GLY A 193 -16.13 -14.80 19.20
N LYS A 194 -15.59 -14.33 18.07
CA LYS A 194 -14.52 -13.32 18.08
C LYS A 194 -15.14 -11.97 18.45
N LYS A 195 -14.58 -11.29 19.46
CA LYS A 195 -14.97 -9.90 19.75
C LYS A 195 -14.66 -9.04 18.53
N VAL A 196 -15.71 -8.55 17.89
CA VAL A 196 -15.61 -7.52 16.86
C VAL A 196 -16.02 -6.22 17.50
N SER A 197 -15.02 -5.46 17.90
CA SER A 197 -15.22 -4.08 18.33
C SER A 197 -15.48 -3.26 17.08
N SER A 198 -16.73 -2.85 16.87
CA SER A 198 -17.00 -1.63 16.11
C SER A 198 -16.72 -0.48 17.08
N GLU A 199 -15.45 -0.25 17.40
CA GLU A 199 -15.09 1.01 18.05
C GLU A 199 -15.62 2.14 17.18
N ASP A 200 -16.05 3.24 17.82
CA ASP A 200 -16.42 4.43 17.10
C ASP A 200 -15.15 4.98 16.41
N LEU A 201 -14.96 4.54 15.16
CA LEU A 201 -13.93 5.05 14.28
C LEU A 201 -14.45 6.35 13.70
N TYR A 202 -13.81 7.45 14.04
CA TYR A 202 -14.10 8.76 13.48
C TYR A 202 -13.14 9.06 12.33
N VAL A 203 -13.56 9.91 11.40
CA VAL A 203 -12.70 10.43 10.34
C VAL A 203 -12.43 11.89 10.63
N LEU A 204 -11.15 12.23 10.80
CA LEU A 204 -10.65 13.59 10.93
C LEU A 204 -9.86 13.92 9.67
N ASP A 205 -10.26 14.95 8.94
CA ASP A 205 -9.48 15.50 7.83
C ASP A 205 -8.47 16.52 8.37
N VAL A 206 -7.19 16.30 8.09
CA VAL A 206 -6.12 17.25 8.42
C VAL A 206 -5.28 17.50 7.18
N ASP A 207 -5.33 18.73 6.66
CA ASP A 207 -4.65 19.15 5.43
C ASP A 207 -4.94 18.25 4.20
N GLY A 208 -6.18 17.74 4.07
CA GLY A 208 -6.55 16.83 2.98
C GLY A 208 -6.10 15.38 3.19
N ASN A 209 -5.66 15.01 4.40
CA ASN A 209 -5.36 13.64 4.78
C ASN A 209 -6.43 13.12 5.73
N ASP A 210 -7.22 12.16 5.23
CA ASP A 210 -8.18 11.42 6.04
C ASP A 210 -7.46 10.55 7.08
N THR A 211 -7.58 10.95 8.34
CA THR A 211 -7.06 10.22 9.50
C THR A 211 -8.18 9.50 10.20
N TRP A 212 -8.03 8.19 10.42
CA TRP A 212 -9.01 7.43 11.19
C TRP A 212 -8.63 7.44 12.67
N LEU A 213 -9.58 7.83 13.51
CA LEU A 213 -9.40 7.93 14.96
C LEU A 213 -10.24 6.87 15.66
N GLN A 214 -9.58 5.98 16.38
CA GLN A 214 -10.21 5.14 17.39
C GLN A 214 -10.11 5.86 18.74
N VAL A 215 -11.26 6.17 19.33
CA VAL A 215 -11.37 6.95 20.57
C VAL A 215 -11.86 6.05 21.70
N GLU A 216 -11.08 5.99 22.79
CA GLU A 216 -11.45 5.31 24.02
C GLU A 216 -11.39 6.30 25.19
N ALA A 217 -12.54 6.67 25.76
CA ALA A 217 -12.63 7.57 26.91
C ALA A 217 -12.92 6.78 28.19
N PHE A 218 -12.11 7.00 29.22
CA PHE A 218 -12.22 6.33 30.52
C PHE A 218 -12.46 7.37 31.63
N PRO A 219 -13.36 7.10 32.60
CA PRO A 219 -13.43 7.91 33.82
C PRO A 219 -12.07 7.94 34.52
N TYR A 220 -11.57 9.15 34.80
CA TYR A 220 -10.26 9.32 35.43
C TYR A 220 -10.26 10.53 36.36
N ARG A 221 -10.17 10.28 37.67
CA ARG A 221 -10.24 11.32 38.72
C ARG A 221 -11.51 12.19 38.56
N LYS A 222 -11.37 13.52 38.57
CA LYS A 222 -12.44 14.52 38.38
C LYS A 222 -12.66 14.85 36.90
N GLY A 223 -12.65 13.84 36.02
CA GLY A 223 -12.73 14.04 34.58
C GLY A 223 -12.57 12.72 33.83
N SER A 224 -11.91 12.77 32.68
CA SER A 224 -11.66 11.60 31.85
C SER A 224 -10.24 11.57 31.29
N LYS A 225 -9.81 10.36 30.96
CA LYS A 225 -8.62 10.12 30.15
C LYS A 225 -9.07 9.55 28.82
N VAL A 226 -8.65 10.20 27.75
CA VAL A 226 -8.96 9.86 26.37
C VAL A 226 -7.73 9.24 25.75
N VAL A 227 -7.85 8.00 25.28
CA VAL A 227 -6.80 7.29 24.54
C VAL A 227 -7.20 7.28 23.08
N ILE A 228 -6.30 7.77 22.23
CA ILE A 228 -6.52 7.90 20.80
C ILE A 228 -5.53 6.99 20.08
N LYS A 229 -6.03 6.15 19.19
CA LYS A 229 -5.20 5.50 18.17
C LYS A 229 -5.58 6.12 16.83
N ALA A 230 -4.64 6.83 16.22
CA ALA A 230 -4.83 7.46 14.93
C ALA A 230 -4.11 6.64 13.85
N MET A 231 -4.81 6.32 12.78
CA MET A 231 -4.26 5.73 11.56
C MET A 231 -4.20 6.83 10.50
N LEU A 232 -2.99 7.34 10.27
CA LEU A 232 -2.71 8.39 9.32
C LEU A 232 -2.46 7.75 7.95
N ASN A 233 -3.08 8.28 6.91
CA ASN A 233 -2.73 7.94 5.54
C ASN A 233 -1.98 9.13 4.95
N THR A 234 -0.78 8.91 4.43
CA THR A 234 -0.01 9.98 3.77
C THR A 234 -0.38 10.03 2.30
N ASN A 235 -0.81 11.19 1.84
CA ASN A 235 -1.03 11.43 0.41
C ASN A 235 0.15 12.20 -0.20
N PRO A 236 0.51 11.88 -1.46
CA PRO A 236 1.61 12.54 -2.14
C PRO A 236 1.21 13.96 -2.54
N ASN A 237 1.52 14.97 -1.72
CA ASN A 237 1.36 16.39 -2.08
C ASN A 237 2.49 16.90 -3.02
N GLY A 238 2.92 16.05 -3.97
CA GLY A 238 3.90 16.41 -5.01
C GLY A 238 5.35 16.57 -4.55
N GLY A 239 5.65 16.30 -3.27
CA GLY A 239 6.99 16.40 -2.69
C GLY A 239 7.66 15.06 -2.40
N ASN A 240 8.98 15.09 -2.26
CA ASN A 240 9.83 13.97 -1.83
C ASN A 240 9.95 13.87 -0.30
N THR A 241 9.21 14.68 0.44
CA THR A 241 9.28 14.74 1.90
C THR A 241 7.89 14.56 2.47
N VAL A 242 7.76 13.60 3.38
CA VAL A 242 6.55 13.32 4.15
C VAL A 242 6.83 13.69 5.60
N ASN A 243 6.29 14.84 6.04
CA ASN A 243 6.48 15.30 7.42
C ASN A 243 5.34 14.77 8.30
N LEU A 244 5.58 13.64 8.97
CA LEU A 244 4.64 13.07 9.92
C LEU A 244 4.65 13.80 11.25
N SER A 245 5.78 14.41 11.65
CA SER A 245 5.86 15.18 12.90
C SER A 245 4.84 16.33 12.91
N ASP A 246 4.85 17.18 11.87
CA ASP A 246 3.90 18.28 11.75
C ASP A 246 2.44 17.79 11.70
N LEU A 247 2.19 16.70 10.96
CA LEU A 247 0.84 16.16 10.81
C LEU A 247 0.31 15.60 12.15
N ILE A 248 1.15 14.88 12.90
CA ILE A 248 0.80 14.33 14.21
C ILE A 248 0.50 15.45 15.21
N GLU A 249 1.28 16.53 15.21
CA GLU A 249 1.01 17.70 16.07
C GLU A 249 -0.34 18.34 15.76
N LYS A 250 -0.65 18.55 14.47
CA LYS A 250 -1.95 19.08 14.05
C LYS A 250 -3.10 18.17 14.46
N ILE A 251 -2.95 16.86 14.33
CA ILE A 251 -3.95 15.89 14.79
C ILE A 251 -4.12 16.00 16.32
N LYS A 252 -3.03 16.03 17.09
CA LYS A 252 -3.08 16.17 18.56
C LYS A 252 -3.84 17.45 18.97
N LEU A 253 -3.58 18.57 18.29
CA LEU A 253 -4.27 19.85 18.53
C LEU A 253 -5.77 19.77 18.23
N ASN A 254 -6.15 19.32 17.03
CA ASN A 254 -7.55 19.18 16.63
C ASN A 254 -8.32 18.24 17.58
N VAL A 255 -7.71 17.12 17.96
CA VAL A 255 -8.34 16.18 18.89
C VAL A 255 -8.49 16.78 20.29
N THR A 256 -7.53 17.58 20.75
CA THR A 256 -7.63 18.28 22.04
C THR A 256 -8.79 19.28 22.03
N GLU A 257 -8.94 20.05 20.94
CA GLU A 257 -10.07 20.96 20.77
C GLU A 257 -11.43 20.26 20.81
N ILE A 258 -11.53 19.06 20.22
CA ILE A 258 -12.78 18.26 20.27
C ILE A 258 -13.03 17.72 21.68
N VAL A 259 -12.00 17.25 22.36
CA VAL A 259 -12.12 16.73 23.74
C VAL A 259 -12.65 17.82 24.69
N ASP A 260 -12.20 19.06 24.51
CA ASP A 260 -12.53 20.18 25.41
C ASP A 260 -13.70 21.06 24.92
N SER A 261 -14.41 20.66 23.86
CA SER A 261 -15.51 21.44 23.26
C SER A 261 -16.83 21.44 24.04
#